data_AF-A0A2R8MUK0-F1
#
_entry.id   AF-A0A2R8MUK0-F1
#
_cell.length_a   1.000
_cell.length_b   1.000
_cell.length_c   1.000
_cell.angle_alpha   90.00
_cell.angle_beta   90.00
_cell.angle_gamma   90.00
#
_symmetry.space_group_name_H-M   'P 1'
#
loop_
_entity.id
_entity.type
_entity.pdbx_description
1 polymer ?
#
loop_
_entity_poly.entity_id
_entity_poly.type
_entity_poly.pdbx_seq_one_letter_code
_entity_poly.pdbx_strand_id
1 'polypeptide(L)'
;METLILVDVMRRAGVKVTVAGLAGKDPVQCSRDVMICPDASLEDAKKESAAVKEILKEQENRKGLMAAICAGPTALLAHEIGFGSKVTTHPLAKDKMMNGGHYTHSENRVEKDGLILTSRGPGTSFEFVLAIVEALNGKEVVALVKAPLVLKD
;
A
#
# COMPACT_ATOMS: atom_id res chain seq x y z
N MET A 1 -8.51 -4.50 7.80
CA MET A 1 -7.78 -3.42 8.51
C MET A 1 -6.87 -2.68 7.54
N GLU A 2 -5.86 -3.35 6.97
CA GLU A 2 -4.87 -2.73 6.07
C GLU A 2 -5.45 -2.16 4.76
N THR A 3 -6.60 -2.65 4.29
CA THR A 3 -7.31 -2.03 3.15
C THR A 3 -8.18 -0.86 3.59
N LEU A 4 -9.10 -1.08 4.54
CA LEU A 4 -10.12 -0.10 4.90
C LEU A 4 -9.55 1.16 5.58
N ILE A 5 -8.54 1.01 6.46
CA ILE A 5 -7.89 2.16 7.11
C ILE A 5 -7.26 3.06 6.04
N LEU A 6 -6.59 2.45 5.06
CA LEU A 6 -5.94 3.17 3.98
C LEU A 6 -6.95 3.92 3.11
N VAL A 7 -7.99 3.21 2.66
CA VAL A 7 -9.04 3.79 1.80
C VAL A 7 -9.75 4.95 2.50
N ASP A 8 -10.15 4.76 3.76
CA ASP A 8 -10.87 5.79 4.53
C ASP A 8 -10.01 7.05 4.71
N VAL A 9 -8.77 6.89 5.19
CA VAL A 9 -7.89 8.04 5.46
C VAL A 9 -7.45 8.75 4.17
N MET A 10 -7.19 8.02 3.09
CA MET A 10 -6.92 8.65 1.78
C MET A 10 -8.12 9.45 1.27
N ARG A 11 -9.35 8.92 1.40
CA ARG A 11 -10.57 9.67 1.04
C ARG A 11 -10.77 10.91 1.91
N ARG A 12 -10.46 10.84 3.21
CA ARG A 12 -10.44 12.03 4.10
C ARG A 12 -9.42 13.09 3.67
N ALA A 13 -8.31 12.67 3.08
CA ALA A 13 -7.30 13.56 2.51
C ALA A 13 -7.70 14.17 1.14
N GLY A 14 -8.91 13.88 0.65
CA GLY A 14 -9.36 14.33 -0.66
C GLY A 14 -8.74 13.58 -1.83
N VAL A 15 -8.07 12.45 -1.58
CA VAL A 15 -7.51 11.60 -2.64
C VAL A 15 -8.64 10.80 -3.29
N LYS A 16 -8.68 10.82 -4.63
CA LYS A 16 -9.57 9.93 -5.39
C LYS A 16 -9.03 8.49 -5.30
N VAL A 17 -9.73 7.63 -4.57
CA VAL A 17 -9.34 6.23 -4.34
C VAL A 17 -10.27 5.29 -5.09
N THR A 18 -9.69 4.34 -5.82
CA THR A 18 -10.37 3.18 -6.41
C THR A 18 -9.89 1.91 -5.72
N VAL A 19 -10.80 1.16 -5.10
CA VAL A 19 -10.57 -0.20 -4.62
C VAL A 19 -10.85 -1.17 -5.78
N ALA A 20 -9.78 -1.72 -6.35
CA ALA A 20 -9.86 -2.62 -7.48
C ALA A 20 -9.76 -4.08 -7.03
N GLY A 21 -10.79 -4.88 -7.33
CA GLY A 21 -10.81 -6.31 -7.00
C GLY A 21 -10.07 -7.15 -8.04
N LEU A 22 -9.07 -7.91 -7.58
CA LEU A 22 -8.19 -8.70 -8.47
C LEU A 22 -8.95 -9.79 -9.24
N ALA A 23 -9.93 -10.44 -8.60
CA ALA A 23 -10.72 -11.53 -9.18
C ALA A 23 -12.10 -11.06 -9.69
N GLY A 24 -12.28 -9.75 -9.89
CA GLY A 24 -13.57 -9.15 -10.22
C GLY A 24 -14.07 -8.19 -9.13
N LYS A 25 -15.32 -7.74 -9.27
CA LYS A 25 -15.95 -6.77 -8.36
C LYS A 25 -16.81 -7.41 -7.27
N ASP A 26 -16.78 -8.73 -7.16
CA ASP A 26 -17.58 -9.44 -6.17
C ASP A 26 -17.09 -9.16 -4.74
N PRO A 27 -17.99 -9.15 -3.74
CA PRO A 27 -17.60 -8.92 -2.35
C PRO A 27 -16.60 -9.95 -1.82
N VAL A 28 -15.56 -9.48 -1.14
CA VAL A 28 -14.55 -10.32 -0.48
C VAL A 28 -14.87 -10.42 1.00
N GLN A 29 -15.07 -11.65 1.49
CA GLN A 29 -15.30 -11.93 2.92
C GLN A 29 -14.00 -11.82 3.71
N CYS A 30 -14.00 -10.97 4.73
CA CYS A 30 -12.95 -10.82 5.71
C CYS A 30 -13.30 -11.58 7.00
N SER A 31 -12.40 -11.50 8.00
CA SER A 31 -12.69 -12.04 9.33
C SER A 31 -13.96 -11.46 9.95
N ARG A 32 -14.69 -12.27 10.74
CA ARG A 32 -15.96 -11.87 11.39
C ARG A 32 -17.03 -11.41 10.39
N ASP A 33 -17.09 -12.07 9.24
CA ASP A 33 -18.11 -11.89 8.20
C ASP A 33 -18.24 -10.46 7.65
N VAL A 34 -17.18 -9.66 7.81
CA VAL A 34 -17.10 -8.33 7.22
C VAL A 34 -16.89 -8.48 5.72
N MET A 35 -17.78 -7.93 4.91
CA MET A 35 -17.65 -7.95 3.44
C MET A 35 -17.03 -6.64 2.96
N ILE A 36 -16.00 -6.73 2.10
CA ILE A 36 -15.46 -5.58 1.37
C ILE A 36 -15.92 -5.69 -0.08
N CYS A 37 -16.66 -4.70 -0.55
CA CYS A 37 -17.06 -4.60 -1.95
C CYS A 37 -16.06 -3.69 -2.69
N PRO A 38 -15.33 -4.21 -3.69
CA PRO A 38 -14.52 -3.37 -4.57
C PRO A 38 -15.36 -2.31 -5.29
N ASP A 39 -14.76 -1.15 -5.60
CA ASP A 39 -15.40 -0.13 -6.42
C ASP A 39 -15.47 -0.59 -7.90
N ALA A 40 -14.49 -1.37 -8.35
CA ALA A 40 -14.35 -1.87 -9.71
C ALA A 40 -13.56 -3.20 -9.72
N SER A 41 -13.64 -3.95 -10.82
CA SER A 41 -12.63 -5.00 -11.07
C SER A 41 -11.27 -4.35 -11.40
N LEU A 42 -10.18 -5.09 -11.25
CA LEU A 42 -8.87 -4.61 -11.69
C LEU A 42 -8.83 -4.30 -13.19
N GLU A 43 -9.54 -5.11 -13.98
CA GLU A 43 -9.66 -4.93 -15.43
C GLU A 43 -10.44 -3.66 -15.81
N ASP A 44 -11.44 -3.26 -15.02
CA ASP A 44 -12.18 -2.01 -15.25
C ASP A 44 -11.41 -0.78 -14.73
N ALA A 45 -10.64 -0.94 -13.65
CA ALA A 45 -9.88 0.14 -13.03
C ALA A 45 -8.67 0.56 -13.88
N LYS A 46 -8.12 -0.37 -14.66
CA LYS A 46 -7.09 -0.09 -15.66
C LYS A 46 -7.75 -0.05 -17.04
N LYS A 47 -7.30 0.83 -17.95
CA LYS A 47 -7.89 0.88 -19.31
C LYS A 47 -7.51 -0.32 -20.20
N GLU A 48 -6.68 -1.23 -19.69
CA GLU A 48 -6.16 -2.42 -20.36
C GLU A 48 -6.17 -3.57 -19.35
N SER A 49 -6.66 -4.77 -19.73
CA SER A 49 -6.61 -5.95 -18.84
C SER A 49 -5.16 -6.27 -18.54
N ALA A 50 -4.76 -6.13 -17.28
CA ALA A 50 -3.37 -6.19 -16.91
C ALA A 50 -3.14 -7.00 -15.65
N ALA A 51 -2.16 -7.89 -15.72
CA ALA A 51 -1.58 -8.52 -14.56
C ALA A 51 -0.98 -7.45 -13.62
N VAL A 52 -1.01 -7.70 -12.31
CA VAL A 52 -0.39 -6.83 -11.28
C VAL A 52 1.04 -6.41 -11.65
N LYS A 53 1.80 -7.32 -12.30
CA LYS A 53 3.15 -7.05 -12.83
C LYS A 53 3.20 -5.81 -13.73
N GLU A 54 2.28 -5.68 -14.68
CA GLU A 54 2.28 -4.59 -15.67
C GLU A 54 1.94 -3.25 -15.01
N ILE A 55 0.97 -3.25 -14.08
CA ILE A 55 0.61 -2.05 -13.31
C ILE A 55 1.81 -1.54 -12.52
N LEU A 56 2.53 -2.45 -11.85
CA LEU A 56 3.71 -2.07 -11.08
C LEU A 56 4.85 -1.58 -11.97
N LYS A 57 5.10 -2.24 -13.11
CA LYS A 57 6.14 -1.81 -14.06
C LYS A 57 5.84 -0.47 -14.71
N GLU A 58 4.59 -0.21 -15.08
CA GLU A 58 4.16 1.11 -15.56
C GLU A 58 4.33 2.18 -14.49
N GLN A 59 3.95 1.87 -13.24
CA GLN A 59 4.12 2.79 -12.11
C GLN A 59 5.60 3.11 -11.86
N GLU A 60 6.47 2.11 -11.90
CA GLU A 60 7.93 2.27 -11.81
C GLU A 60 8.48 3.12 -12.95
N ASN A 61 8.12 2.81 -14.20
CA ASN A 61 8.57 3.52 -15.39
C ASN A 61 8.16 5.00 -15.39
N ARG A 62 6.95 5.31 -14.91
CA ARG A 62 6.49 6.70 -14.79
C ARG A 62 6.94 7.40 -13.51
N LYS A 63 7.82 6.77 -12.72
CA LYS A 63 8.32 7.29 -11.44
C LYS A 63 7.18 7.64 -10.46
N GLY A 64 6.15 6.80 -10.44
CA GLY A 64 5.04 6.92 -9.50
C GLY A 64 5.33 6.23 -8.17
N LEU A 65 4.71 6.74 -7.10
CA LEU A 65 4.81 6.17 -5.75
C LEU A 65 4.17 4.77 -5.71
N MET A 66 4.89 3.77 -5.18
CA MET A 66 4.37 2.43 -4.88
C MET A 66 4.38 2.19 -3.37
N ALA A 67 3.21 1.89 -2.84
CA ALA A 67 2.99 1.70 -1.41
C ALA A 67 2.51 0.28 -1.13
N ALA A 68 3.22 -0.49 -0.29
CA ALA A 68 2.81 -1.84 0.13
C ALA A 68 3.01 -2.10 1.63
N ILE A 69 2.07 -2.80 2.27
CA ILE A 69 2.09 -3.05 3.73
C ILE A 69 2.04 -4.56 4.04
N CYS A 70 2.60 -4.95 5.18
CA CYS A 70 2.51 -6.31 5.74
C CYS A 70 3.23 -7.33 4.87
N ALA A 71 2.49 -8.25 4.22
CA ALA A 71 3.00 -9.19 3.23
C ALA A 71 2.97 -8.62 1.80
N GLY A 72 2.29 -7.49 1.58
CA GLY A 72 2.17 -6.81 0.30
C GLY A 72 3.51 -6.52 -0.39
N PRO A 73 4.59 -6.11 0.31
CA PRO A 73 5.88 -5.88 -0.34
C PRO A 73 6.44 -7.10 -1.07
N THR A 74 6.05 -8.34 -0.70
CA THR A 74 6.49 -9.54 -1.41
C THR A 74 6.00 -9.62 -2.86
N ALA A 75 4.97 -8.86 -3.23
CA ALA A 75 4.56 -8.68 -4.62
C ALA A 75 5.58 -7.84 -5.42
N LEU A 76 6.29 -6.91 -4.77
CA LEU A 76 7.37 -6.15 -5.40
C LEU A 76 8.53 -7.09 -5.78
N LEU A 77 8.92 -7.99 -4.87
CA LEU A 77 9.92 -9.02 -5.14
C LEU A 77 9.48 -9.92 -6.30
N ALA A 78 8.25 -10.43 -6.28
CA ALA A 78 7.72 -11.33 -7.31
C ALA A 78 7.66 -10.70 -8.72
N HIS A 79 7.73 -9.36 -8.80
CA HIS A 79 7.64 -8.61 -10.05
C HIS A 79 8.90 -7.76 -10.32
N GLU A 80 9.98 -7.99 -9.56
CA GLU A 80 11.28 -7.34 -9.74
C GLU A 80 11.20 -5.82 -9.69
N ILE A 81 10.45 -5.29 -8.73
CA ILE A 81 10.18 -3.85 -8.58
C ILE A 81 11.07 -3.25 -7.51
N GLY A 82 11.75 -2.15 -7.81
CA GLY A 82 12.48 -1.35 -6.83
C GLY A 82 13.66 -2.07 -6.18
N PHE A 83 14.33 -2.98 -6.90
CA PHE A 83 15.55 -3.63 -6.40
C PHE A 83 16.60 -2.59 -5.94
N GLY A 84 17.27 -2.90 -4.83
CA GLY A 84 18.19 -2.00 -4.13
C GLY A 84 17.53 -1.13 -3.05
N SER A 85 16.20 -1.01 -3.05
CA SER A 85 15.49 -0.17 -2.07
C SER A 85 15.56 -0.74 -0.66
N LYS A 86 15.53 0.16 0.32
CA LYS A 86 15.29 -0.18 1.72
C LYS A 86 13.79 -0.35 1.98
N VAL A 87 13.41 -1.49 2.58
CA VAL A 87 12.00 -1.87 2.77
C VAL A 87 11.76 -2.48 4.15
N THR A 88 10.52 -2.38 4.62
CA THR A 88 10.03 -3.13 5.79
C THR A 88 8.84 -4.02 5.41
N THR A 89 8.56 -5.02 6.24
CA THR A 89 7.48 -5.99 6.06
C THR A 89 6.91 -6.39 7.42
N HIS A 90 5.82 -7.15 7.41
CA HIS A 90 5.47 -7.95 8.57
C HIS A 90 6.63 -8.88 8.94
N PRO A 91 6.96 -9.09 10.24
CA PRO A 91 8.05 -9.97 10.63
C PRO A 91 8.02 -11.35 9.96
N LEU A 92 6.83 -11.96 9.86
CA LEU A 92 6.65 -13.27 9.21
C LEU A 92 6.84 -13.28 7.69
N ALA A 93 6.87 -12.12 7.04
CA ALA A 93 7.11 -11.98 5.61
C ALA A 93 8.56 -11.61 5.27
N LYS A 94 9.42 -11.36 6.29
CA LYS A 94 10.81 -10.93 6.12
C LYS A 94 11.61 -11.91 5.29
N ASP A 95 11.61 -13.19 5.65
CA ASP A 95 12.42 -14.21 4.98
C ASP A 95 12.05 -14.36 3.51
N LYS A 96 10.74 -14.33 3.20
CA LYS A 96 10.26 -14.33 1.82
C LYS A 96 10.72 -13.09 1.06
N MET A 97 10.63 -11.90 1.67
CA MET A 97 10.99 -10.64 1.02
C MET A 97 12.50 -10.51 0.78
N MET A 98 13.32 -11.03 1.69
CA MET A 98 14.79 -10.94 1.61
C MET A 98 15.42 -12.05 0.78
N ASN A 99 14.62 -12.98 0.25
CA ASN A 99 15.12 -14.02 -0.63
C ASN A 99 15.81 -13.41 -1.86
N GLY A 100 17.03 -13.85 -2.15
CA GLY A 100 17.86 -13.34 -3.24
C GLY A 100 18.62 -12.03 -2.94
N GLY A 101 18.44 -11.42 -1.76
CA GLY A 101 19.22 -10.24 -1.35
C GLY A 101 18.98 -8.98 -2.18
N HIS A 102 17.81 -8.87 -2.82
CA HIS A 102 17.47 -7.75 -3.72
C HIS A 102 17.09 -6.44 -3.01
N TYR A 103 16.92 -6.46 -1.69
CA TYR A 103 16.47 -5.32 -0.89
C TYR A 103 17.25 -5.25 0.43
N THR A 104 17.28 -4.07 1.05
CA THR A 104 17.78 -3.91 2.43
C THR A 104 16.62 -3.89 3.41
N HIS A 105 16.67 -4.72 4.46
CA HIS A 105 15.60 -4.75 5.46
C HIS A 105 15.67 -3.58 6.46
N SER A 106 14.51 -3.13 6.89
CA SER A 106 14.32 -2.16 7.97
C SER A 106 13.29 -2.64 8.99
N GLU A 107 13.52 -2.35 10.26
CA GLU A 107 12.55 -2.59 11.33
C GLU A 107 11.64 -1.38 11.62
N ASN A 108 11.84 -0.26 10.90
CA ASN A 108 10.99 0.92 11.01
C ASN A 108 9.52 0.56 10.76
N ARG A 109 8.61 1.21 11.50
CA ARG A 109 7.16 0.99 11.35
C ARG A 109 6.67 1.36 9.95
N VAL A 110 7.27 2.38 9.36
CA VAL A 110 7.11 2.81 7.97
C VAL A 110 8.51 3.09 7.41
N GLU A 111 8.80 2.59 6.22
CA GLU A 111 10.06 2.84 5.51
C GLU A 111 9.75 3.45 4.14
N LYS A 112 10.35 4.61 3.83
CA LYS A 112 10.24 5.25 2.54
C LYS A 112 11.64 5.38 1.94
N ASP A 113 11.84 4.76 0.79
CA ASP A 113 13.06 4.91 -0.01
C ASP A 113 12.68 5.35 -1.42
N GLY A 114 12.94 6.63 -1.73
CA GLY A 114 12.48 7.26 -2.97
C GLY A 114 10.96 7.13 -3.16
N LEU A 115 10.57 6.28 -4.12
CA LEU A 115 9.20 6.00 -4.53
C LEU A 115 8.66 4.65 -4.01
N ILE A 116 9.45 3.89 -3.26
CA ILE A 116 9.02 2.67 -2.58
C ILE A 116 8.69 3.04 -1.14
N LEU A 117 7.43 2.84 -0.75
CA LEU A 117 6.93 3.11 0.59
C LEU A 117 6.36 1.81 1.17
N THR A 118 6.89 1.36 2.31
CA THR A 118 6.51 0.09 2.91
C THR A 118 6.19 0.21 4.39
N SER A 119 5.39 -0.72 4.93
CA SER A 119 5.02 -0.76 6.34
C SER A 119 4.72 -2.18 6.83
N ARG A 120 4.60 -2.38 8.14
CA ARG A 120 4.72 -3.70 8.79
C ARG A 120 3.42 -4.47 8.99
N GLY A 121 2.27 -3.84 9.21
CA GLY A 121 1.04 -4.60 9.49
C GLY A 121 -0.16 -3.76 9.94
N PRO A 122 -1.20 -4.38 10.53
CA PRO A 122 -2.42 -3.67 10.88
C PRO A 122 -2.16 -2.54 11.89
N GLY A 123 -1.28 -2.79 12.86
CA GLY A 123 -0.90 -1.82 13.88
C GLY A 123 -0.08 -0.63 13.36
N THR A 124 0.40 -0.64 12.12
CA THR A 124 1.12 0.47 11.48
C THR A 124 0.33 1.11 10.33
N SER A 125 -0.92 0.69 10.10
CA SER A 125 -1.72 1.14 8.95
C SER A 125 -2.00 2.64 8.96
N PHE A 126 -2.22 3.26 10.13
CA PHE A 126 -2.44 4.70 10.24
C PHE A 126 -1.17 5.52 9.93
N GLU A 127 -0.02 5.15 10.48
CA GLU A 127 1.25 5.80 10.13
C GLU A 127 1.57 5.63 8.64
N PHE A 128 1.31 4.44 8.10
CA PHE A 128 1.55 4.14 6.70
C PHE A 128 0.72 5.02 5.78
N VAL A 129 -0.60 5.11 6.01
CA VAL A 129 -1.46 5.94 5.15
C VAL A 129 -1.18 7.42 5.32
N LEU A 130 -0.83 7.90 6.51
CA LEU A 130 -0.42 9.30 6.70
C LEU A 130 0.87 9.61 5.93
N ALA A 131 1.81 8.66 5.83
CA ALA A 131 3.00 8.81 4.99
C ALA A 131 2.67 8.82 3.47
N ILE A 132 1.64 8.07 3.03
CA ILE A 132 1.10 8.17 1.66
C ILE A 132 0.51 9.55 1.44
N VAL A 133 -0.34 10.03 2.35
CA VAL A 133 -0.98 11.36 2.27
C VAL A 133 0.09 12.46 2.25
N GLU A 134 1.14 12.35 3.06
CA GLU A 134 2.26 13.30 3.03
C GLU A 134 2.92 13.36 1.65
N ALA A 135 3.17 12.19 1.05
CA ALA A 135 3.84 12.09 -0.24
C ALA A 135 3.00 12.63 -1.41
N LEU A 136 1.66 12.58 -1.31
CA LEU A 136 0.75 13.03 -2.37
C LEU A 136 0.24 14.47 -2.19
N ASN A 137 -0.05 14.85 -0.96
CA ASN A 137 -0.79 16.07 -0.63
C ASN A 137 -0.04 16.98 0.36
N GLY A 138 1.11 16.56 0.88
CA GLY A 138 1.94 17.36 1.77
C GLY A 138 1.55 17.30 3.25
N LYS A 139 2.45 17.81 4.10
CA LYS A 139 2.35 17.73 5.57
C LYS A 139 1.15 18.48 6.16
N GLU A 140 0.72 19.55 5.51
CA GLU A 140 -0.44 20.33 5.96
C GLU A 140 -1.72 19.49 5.92
N VAL A 141 -1.93 18.73 4.84
CA VAL A 141 -3.08 17.83 4.71
C VAL A 141 -2.99 16.68 5.72
N VAL A 142 -1.79 16.18 6.00
CA VAL A 142 -1.58 15.17 7.07
C VAL A 142 -2.06 15.69 8.42
N ALA A 143 -1.73 16.93 8.79
CA ALA A 143 -2.15 17.50 10.07
C ALA A 143 -3.68 17.60 10.17
N LEU A 144 -4.34 18.09 9.10
CA LEU A 144 -5.80 18.19 9.02
C LEU A 144 -6.49 16.82 9.10
N VAL A 145 -5.93 15.82 8.43
CA VAL A 145 -6.49 14.45 8.40
C VAL A 145 -6.21 13.71 9.70
N LYS A 146 -5.03 13.88 10.32
CA LYS A 146 -4.62 13.19 11.56
C LYS A 146 -5.42 13.67 12.77
N ALA A 147 -5.66 14.98 12.90
CA ALA A 147 -6.33 15.57 14.06
C ALA A 147 -7.67 14.88 14.45
N PRO A 148 -8.62 14.65 13.53
CA PRO A 148 -9.89 13.99 13.86
C PRO A 148 -9.80 12.45 14.01
N LEU A 149 -8.62 11.83 13.82
CA LEU A 149 -8.46 10.37 13.97
C LEU A 149 -8.22 9.93 15.42
N VAL A 150 -7.97 10.87 16.34
CA VAL A 150 -7.74 10.59 17.77
C VAL A 150 -6.64 9.53 17.97
N LEU A 151 -5.59 9.62 17.16
CA LEU A 151 -4.42 8.75 17.28
C LEU A 151 -3.61 9.15 18.52
N LYS A 152 -2.98 8.16 19.14
CA LYS A 152 -2.00 8.40 20.20
C LYS A 152 -0.79 9.13 19.61
N ASP A 153 -0.27 10.12 20.35
CA ASP A 153 0.96 10.84 20.02
C ASP A 153 2.22 9.96 20.10
#